data_AF-A0A8T3NWW6-F1
#
_entry.id   AF-A0A8T3NWW6-F1
#
_cell.length_a   1.000
_cell.length_b   1.000
_cell.length_c   1.000
_cell.angle_alpha   90.00
_cell.angle_beta   90.00
_cell.angle_gamma   90.00
#
_symmetry.space_group_name_H-M   'P 1'
#
loop_
_entity.id
_entity.type
_entity.pdbx_description
1 polymer ?
#
loop_
_entity_poly.entity_id
_entity_poly.type
_entity_poly.pdbx_seq_one_letter_code
_entity_poly.pdbx_strand_id
1 'polypeptide(L)'
;MAHKRRNTTDSTSYEANFLPDFCSARTVLLAVLSAELLAFILALSSGADGRDLWINLALISVFLQWIALGNIVVLCLSRPRLNRLTPLAAALGCYGLSLVVTLAVSVCAVWFAPLDLVAAGNGLTLHQQFIQRNVAIGAIVSAVALRYFYVQHQWKQNIETEARSRIQALQARIRPHFLFNSMNTIASLTRTSPELAEKAVEDLADLFRGSLGQQ
;
A
#
# COMPACT_ATOMS: atom_id res chain seq x y z
N MET A 1 -11.33 -15.09 45.86
CA MET A 1 -10.22 -14.10 45.85
C MET A 1 -9.28 -14.41 44.69
N ALA A 2 -8.66 -13.36 44.14
CA ALA A 2 -7.60 -13.36 43.11
C ALA A 2 -7.98 -13.54 41.64
N HIS A 3 -8.62 -12.48 41.14
CA HIS A 3 -8.38 -11.82 39.86
C HIS A 3 -7.09 -12.22 39.11
N LYS A 4 -7.21 -12.68 37.87
CA LYS A 4 -6.11 -12.65 36.89
C LYS A 4 -6.59 -12.10 35.55
N ARG A 5 -6.69 -10.77 35.49
CA ARG A 5 -6.58 -10.05 34.21
C ARG A 5 -5.17 -10.28 33.67
N ARG A 6 -5.06 -10.72 32.42
CA ARG A 6 -3.90 -10.43 31.59
C ARG A 6 -4.40 -10.14 30.18
N ASN A 7 -4.59 -8.84 29.95
CA ASN A 7 -4.56 -8.25 28.62
C ASN A 7 -3.24 -8.65 27.97
N THR A 8 -3.27 -9.50 26.96
CA THR A 8 -2.21 -9.58 25.97
C THR A 8 -2.59 -8.65 24.84
N THR A 9 -2.08 -7.44 24.98
CA THR A 9 -1.72 -6.49 23.93
C THR A 9 -1.53 -7.19 22.60
N ASP A 10 -2.49 -6.98 21.70
CA ASP A 10 -2.39 -7.30 20.28
C ASP A 10 -1.47 -6.23 19.65
N SER A 11 -0.18 -6.36 19.92
CA SER A 11 0.86 -5.44 19.47
C SER A 11 2.03 -6.25 18.92
N THR A 12 1.80 -6.96 17.82
CA THR A 12 2.88 -7.58 17.04
C THR A 12 2.61 -7.42 15.55
N SER A 13 3.63 -6.90 14.87
CA SER A 13 3.78 -6.75 13.41
C SER A 13 2.92 -5.72 12.68
N TYR A 14 3.25 -4.43 12.85
CA TYR A 14 3.43 -3.58 11.67
C TYR A 14 4.62 -4.14 10.86
N GLU A 15 4.47 -5.31 10.25
CA GLU A 15 5.33 -5.62 9.13
C GLU A 15 5.02 -4.58 8.07
N ALA A 16 6.01 -3.77 7.75
CA ALA A 16 6.04 -2.87 6.62
C ALA A 16 6.00 -3.69 5.32
N ASN A 17 4.90 -4.41 5.10
CA ASN A 17 4.61 -5.07 3.86
C ASN A 17 4.36 -3.95 2.84
N PHE A 18 5.31 -3.84 1.91
CA PHE A 18 5.30 -2.90 0.79
C PHE A 18 4.04 -3.07 -0.07
N LEU A 19 3.48 -4.28 -0.10
CA LEU A 19 2.28 -4.63 -0.85
C LEU A 19 1.04 -4.62 0.06
N PRO A 20 -0.06 -3.94 -0.34
CA PRO A 20 -1.33 -4.06 0.37
C PRO A 20 -1.87 -5.49 0.31
N ASP A 21 -2.74 -5.85 1.25
CA ASP A 21 -3.41 -7.15 1.22
C ASP A 21 -4.37 -7.23 0.01
N PHE A 22 -3.83 -7.74 -1.10
CA PHE A 22 -4.59 -8.04 -2.31
C PHE A 22 -5.73 -9.03 -2.05
N CYS A 23 -5.57 -9.89 -1.05
CA CYS A 23 -6.56 -10.90 -0.65
C CYS A 23 -7.55 -10.38 0.40
N SER A 24 -7.48 -9.10 0.78
CA SER A 24 -8.46 -8.54 1.70
C SER A 24 -9.82 -8.40 1.02
N ALA A 25 -10.89 -8.65 1.77
CA ALA A 25 -12.26 -8.48 1.28
C ALA A 25 -12.51 -7.07 0.72
N ARG A 26 -11.82 -6.05 1.26
CA ARG A 26 -11.90 -4.67 0.78
C ARG A 26 -11.35 -4.51 -0.64
N THR A 27 -10.19 -5.11 -0.94
CA THR A 27 -9.59 -5.04 -2.29
C THR A 27 -10.46 -5.78 -3.30
N VAL A 28 -11.00 -6.95 -2.92
CA VAL A 28 -11.95 -7.71 -3.77
C VAL A 28 -13.20 -6.89 -4.05
N LEU A 29 -13.81 -6.29 -3.03
CA LEU A 29 -15.00 -5.45 -3.18
C LEU A 29 -14.74 -4.26 -4.12
N LEU A 30 -13.64 -3.53 -3.92
CA LEU A 30 -13.28 -2.40 -4.77
C LEU A 30 -13.03 -2.83 -6.22
N ALA A 31 -12.37 -3.97 -6.44
CA ALA A 31 -12.13 -4.50 -7.77
C ALA A 31 -13.43 -4.89 -8.48
N VAL A 32 -14.33 -5.61 -7.79
CA VAL A 32 -15.66 -5.97 -8.30
C VAL A 32 -16.49 -4.74 -8.65
N LEU A 33 -16.54 -3.74 -7.76
CA LEU A 33 -17.26 -2.49 -8.02
C LEU A 33 -16.67 -1.71 -9.20
N SER A 34 -15.34 -1.66 -9.32
CA SER A 34 -14.67 -1.00 -10.44
C SER A 34 -14.89 -1.73 -11.77
N ALA A 35 -14.94 -3.05 -11.76
CA ALA A 35 -15.20 -3.88 -12.92
C ALA A 35 -16.64 -3.71 -13.41
N GLU A 36 -17.61 -3.69 -12.49
CA GLU A 36 -19.02 -3.46 -12.81
C GLU A 36 -19.25 -2.05 -13.38
N LEU A 37 -18.62 -1.03 -12.79
CA LEU A 37 -18.70 0.34 -13.32
C LEU A 37 -18.12 0.45 -14.73
N LEU A 38 -17.00 -0.23 -15.00
CA LEU A 38 -16.43 -0.33 -16.34
C LEU A 38 -17.36 -1.08 -17.31
N ALA A 39 -18.02 -2.15 -16.84
CA ALA A 39 -18.99 -2.91 -17.64
C ALA A 39 -20.16 -2.03 -18.08
N PHE A 40 -20.72 -1.23 -17.16
CA PHE A 40 -21.77 -0.26 -17.46
C PHE A 40 -21.33 0.78 -18.50
N ILE A 41 -20.12 1.33 -18.36
CA ILE A 41 -19.59 2.31 -19.32
C ILE A 41 -19.47 1.69 -20.72
N LEU A 42 -18.95 0.48 -20.82
CA LEU A 42 -18.78 -0.21 -22.11
C LEU A 42 -20.12 -0.62 -22.74
N ALA A 43 -21.07 -1.09 -21.92
CA ALA A 43 -22.41 -1.45 -22.38
C ALA A 43 -23.18 -0.23 -22.92
N LEU A 44 -23.14 0.91 -22.21
CA LEU A 44 -23.76 2.16 -22.65
C LEU A 44 -23.10 2.73 -23.92
N SER A 45 -21.78 2.56 -24.06
CA SER A 45 -21.05 2.98 -25.26
C SER A 45 -21.37 2.13 -26.50
N SER A 46 -21.98 0.96 -26.36
CA SER A 46 -22.20 0.03 -27.49
C SER A 46 -23.33 0.45 -28.43
N GLY A 47 -24.23 1.34 -27.99
CA GLY A 47 -25.37 1.81 -28.79
C GLY A 47 -26.44 0.73 -29.05
N ALA A 48 -26.47 -0.35 -28.26
CA ALA A 48 -27.42 -1.45 -28.43
C ALA A 48 -28.85 -1.08 -28.01
N ASP A 49 -29.85 -1.67 -28.68
CA ASP A 49 -31.26 -1.55 -28.32
C ASP A 49 -31.60 -2.28 -27.01
N GLY A 50 -32.70 -1.90 -26.35
CA GLY A 50 -32.98 -2.25 -24.94
C GLY A 50 -32.73 -3.72 -24.55
N ARG A 51 -33.21 -4.70 -25.33
CA ARG A 51 -33.03 -6.14 -25.00
C ARG A 51 -31.59 -6.61 -25.20
N ASP A 52 -30.91 -6.13 -26.24
CA ASP A 52 -29.51 -6.46 -26.52
C ASP A 52 -28.56 -5.77 -25.53
N LEU A 53 -28.96 -4.61 -25.02
CA LEU A 53 -28.24 -3.87 -23.97
C LEU A 53 -28.06 -4.71 -22.69
N TRP A 54 -29.13 -5.38 -22.23
CA TRP A 54 -29.08 -6.24 -21.03
C TRP A 54 -28.20 -7.48 -21.24
N ILE A 55 -28.27 -8.09 -22.42
CA ILE A 55 -27.46 -9.27 -22.77
C ILE A 55 -25.98 -8.88 -22.86
N ASN A 56 -25.67 -7.77 -23.53
CA ASN A 56 -24.32 -7.24 -23.64
C ASN A 56 -23.75 -6.85 -22.26
N LEU A 57 -24.55 -6.20 -21.41
CA LEU A 57 -24.15 -5.86 -20.05
C LEU A 57 -23.80 -7.12 -19.24
N ALA A 58 -24.66 -8.14 -19.28
CA ALA A 58 -24.42 -9.39 -18.55
C ALA A 58 -23.14 -10.10 -19.02
N LEU A 59 -22.92 -10.18 -20.33
CA LEU A 59 -21.71 -10.77 -20.92
C LEU A 59 -20.44 -9.99 -20.54
N ILE A 60 -20.47 -8.66 -20.67
CA ILE A 60 -19.33 -7.79 -20.35
C ILE A 60 -19.02 -7.84 -18.85
N SER A 61 -20.04 -7.79 -17.98
CA SER A 61 -19.87 -7.87 -16.53
C SER A 61 -19.22 -9.20 -16.13
N VAL A 62 -19.77 -10.33 -16.57
CA VAL A 62 -19.21 -11.67 -16.26
C VAL A 62 -17.76 -11.78 -16.71
N PHE A 63 -17.45 -11.29 -17.92
CA PHE A 63 -16.09 -11.31 -18.47
C PHE A 63 -15.12 -10.44 -17.66
N LEU A 64 -15.48 -9.19 -17.36
CA LEU A 64 -14.64 -8.30 -16.55
C LEU A 64 -14.45 -8.82 -15.12
N GLN A 65 -15.49 -9.43 -14.54
CA GLN A 65 -15.41 -10.06 -13.22
C GLN A 65 -14.41 -11.21 -13.20
N TRP A 66 -14.40 -12.05 -14.24
CA TRP A 66 -13.42 -13.13 -14.40
C TRP A 66 -11.99 -12.61 -14.49
N ILE A 67 -11.76 -11.53 -15.26
CA ILE A 67 -10.45 -10.88 -15.33
C ILE A 67 -10.04 -10.32 -13.96
N ALA A 68 -10.93 -9.57 -13.30
CA ALA A 68 -10.63 -8.95 -12.01
C ALA A 68 -10.31 -9.98 -10.92
N LEU A 69 -11.14 -11.01 -10.79
CA LEU A 69 -10.95 -12.08 -9.82
C LEU A 69 -9.71 -12.93 -10.16
N GLY A 70 -9.48 -13.24 -11.43
CA GLY A 70 -8.28 -13.93 -11.88
C GLY A 70 -7.01 -13.18 -11.52
N ASN A 71 -6.99 -11.85 -11.74
CA ASN A 71 -5.89 -10.99 -11.33
C ASN A 71 -5.64 -11.04 -9.81
N ILE A 72 -6.70 -10.94 -9.01
CA ILE A 72 -6.59 -11.00 -7.54
C ILE A 72 -6.03 -12.35 -7.10
N VAL A 73 -6.59 -13.46 -7.59
CA VAL A 73 -6.14 -14.82 -7.22
C VAL A 73 -4.67 -15.00 -7.56
N VAL A 74 -4.26 -14.62 -8.77
CA VAL A 74 -2.88 -14.79 -9.23
C VAL A 74 -1.91 -13.87 -8.47
N LEU A 75 -2.30 -12.63 -8.17
CA LEU A 75 -1.51 -11.72 -7.31
C LEU A 75 -1.43 -12.22 -5.86
N CYS A 76 -2.50 -12.79 -5.34
CA CYS A 76 -2.56 -13.41 -4.01
C CYS A 76 -1.60 -14.61 -3.90
N LEU A 77 -1.64 -15.51 -4.88
CA LEU A 77 -0.78 -16.70 -4.91
C LEU A 77 0.69 -16.36 -5.15
N SER A 78 0.97 -15.30 -5.90
CA SER A 78 2.33 -14.84 -6.19
C SER A 78 2.93 -13.95 -5.09
N ARG A 79 2.11 -13.42 -4.18
CA ARG A 79 2.52 -12.60 -3.02
C ARG A 79 3.79 -13.07 -2.30
N PRO A 80 3.94 -14.35 -1.88
CA PRO A 80 5.14 -14.79 -1.16
C PRO A 80 6.43 -14.68 -2.00
N ARG A 81 6.33 -14.75 -3.34
CA ARG A 81 7.47 -14.52 -4.23
C ARG A 81 7.72 -13.03 -4.44
N LEU A 82 6.67 -12.23 -4.61
CA LEU A 82 6.80 -10.78 -4.80
C LEU A 82 7.35 -10.08 -3.55
N ASN A 83 7.02 -10.55 -2.35
CA ASN A 83 7.55 -10.02 -1.09
C ASN A 83 9.07 -10.22 -0.92
N ARG A 84 9.70 -11.10 -1.71
CA ARG A 84 11.17 -11.29 -1.68
C ARG A 84 11.91 -10.33 -2.62
N LEU A 85 11.19 -9.63 -3.49
CA LEU A 85 11.76 -8.72 -4.47
C LEU A 85 11.87 -7.29 -3.92
N THR A 86 12.67 -6.45 -4.57
CA THR A 86 12.71 -5.03 -4.26
C THR A 86 11.36 -4.37 -4.56
N PRO A 87 11.00 -3.26 -3.87
CA PRO A 87 9.77 -2.50 -4.10
C PRO A 87 9.44 -2.26 -5.58
N LEU A 88 10.44 -1.82 -6.35
CA LEU A 88 10.28 -1.51 -7.76
C LEU A 88 10.10 -2.77 -8.61
N ALA A 89 10.83 -3.84 -8.31
CA ALA A 89 10.70 -5.13 -9.01
C ALA A 89 9.36 -5.83 -8.69
N ALA A 90 8.88 -5.75 -7.44
CA ALA A 90 7.57 -6.27 -7.05
C ALA A 90 6.45 -5.53 -7.78
N ALA A 91 6.56 -4.20 -7.93
CA ALA A 91 5.57 -3.38 -8.62
C ALA A 91 5.52 -3.67 -10.14
N LEU A 92 6.69 -3.78 -10.79
CA LEU A 92 6.78 -4.24 -12.19
C LEU A 92 6.29 -5.68 -12.36
N GLY A 93 6.55 -6.55 -11.38
CA GLY A 93 6.03 -7.91 -11.33
C GLY A 93 4.51 -7.97 -11.29
N CYS A 94 3.86 -7.18 -10.41
CA CYS A 94 2.40 -7.05 -10.39
C CYS A 94 1.83 -6.58 -11.74
N TYR A 95 2.45 -5.56 -12.33
CA TYR A 95 2.05 -5.01 -13.62
C TYR A 95 2.13 -6.07 -14.73
N GLY A 96 3.28 -6.74 -14.85
CA GLY A 96 3.48 -7.79 -15.85
C GLY A 96 2.54 -8.98 -15.66
N LEU A 97 2.37 -9.44 -14.42
CA LEU A 97 1.46 -10.53 -14.10
C LEU A 97 0.01 -10.19 -14.44
N SER A 98 -0.40 -8.94 -14.21
CA SER A 98 -1.75 -8.49 -14.52
C SER A 98 -2.03 -8.46 -16.02
N LEU A 99 -1.05 -8.03 -16.82
CA LEU A 99 -1.13 -8.09 -18.28
C LEU A 99 -1.20 -9.52 -18.79
N VAL A 100 -0.40 -10.43 -18.23
CA VAL A 100 -0.40 -11.85 -18.60
C VAL A 100 -1.75 -12.49 -18.30
N VAL A 101 -2.33 -12.24 -17.13
CA VAL A 101 -3.67 -12.74 -16.79
C VAL A 101 -4.73 -12.19 -17.74
N THR A 102 -4.71 -10.87 -17.99
CA THR A 102 -5.66 -10.22 -18.90
C THR A 102 -5.57 -10.80 -20.32
N LEU A 103 -4.35 -11.00 -20.83
CA LEU A 103 -4.09 -11.64 -22.11
C LEU A 103 -4.59 -13.09 -22.14
N ALA A 104 -4.24 -13.89 -21.13
CA ALA A 104 -4.63 -15.29 -21.06
C ALA A 104 -6.16 -15.44 -21.05
N VAL A 105 -6.85 -14.66 -20.22
CA VAL A 105 -8.33 -14.66 -20.17
C VAL A 105 -8.93 -14.21 -21.51
N SER A 106 -8.37 -13.17 -22.15
CA SER A 106 -8.84 -12.71 -23.47
C SER A 106 -8.67 -13.77 -24.55
N VAL A 107 -7.54 -14.49 -24.55
CA VAL A 107 -7.28 -15.59 -25.49
C VAL A 107 -8.21 -16.76 -25.22
N CYS A 108 -8.43 -17.14 -23.95
CA CYS A 108 -9.38 -18.18 -23.59
C CYS A 108 -10.80 -17.82 -24.06
N ALA A 109 -11.25 -16.58 -23.86
CA ALA A 109 -12.57 -16.15 -24.31
C ALA A 109 -12.73 -16.27 -25.83
N VAL A 110 -11.68 -15.96 -26.59
CA VAL A 110 -11.65 -16.16 -28.04
C VAL A 110 -11.71 -17.64 -28.42
N TRP A 111 -10.99 -18.51 -27.71
CA TRP A 111 -11.02 -19.96 -27.94
C TRP A 111 -12.39 -20.59 -27.68
N PHE A 112 -13.14 -20.07 -26.70
CA PHE A 112 -14.48 -20.53 -26.37
C PHE A 112 -15.58 -19.83 -27.20
N ALA A 113 -15.24 -18.84 -28.03
CA ALA A 113 -16.21 -18.17 -28.88
C ALA A 113 -16.73 -19.14 -29.96
N PRO A 114 -18.05 -19.19 -30.19
CA PRO A 114 -18.63 -20.12 -31.16
C PRO A 114 -18.08 -19.87 -32.57
N LEU A 115 -17.72 -20.97 -33.24
CA LEU A 115 -16.99 -21.03 -34.52
C LEU A 115 -17.65 -20.23 -35.66
N ASP A 116 -18.96 -19.98 -35.56
CA ASP A 116 -19.75 -19.23 -36.56
C ASP A 116 -19.30 -17.76 -36.73
N LEU A 117 -18.74 -17.13 -35.69
CA LEU A 117 -18.19 -15.77 -35.78
C LEU A 117 -16.82 -15.72 -36.47
N VAL A 118 -16.09 -16.83 -36.50
CA VAL A 118 -14.72 -16.94 -37.04
C VAL A 118 -14.72 -17.24 -38.54
N ALA A 119 -15.72 -17.99 -39.01
CA ALA A 119 -15.86 -18.42 -40.40
C ALA A 119 -16.15 -17.28 -41.38
N ALA A 120 -16.66 -16.14 -40.91
CA ALA A 120 -17.04 -15.00 -41.73
C ALA A 120 -15.86 -14.07 -42.09
N GLY A 121 -14.74 -14.58 -42.61
CA GLY A 121 -13.66 -13.86 -43.33
C GLY A 121 -12.85 -12.77 -42.58
N ASN A 122 -13.46 -12.07 -41.62
CA ASN A 122 -12.94 -10.99 -40.79
C ASN A 122 -12.65 -11.46 -39.36
N GLY A 123 -12.73 -12.77 -39.08
CA GLY A 123 -12.52 -13.34 -37.75
C GLY A 123 -11.18 -12.90 -37.16
N LEU A 124 -10.08 -13.06 -37.91
CA LEU A 124 -8.74 -12.75 -37.40
C LEU A 124 -8.56 -11.27 -37.00
N THR A 125 -9.13 -10.33 -37.77
CA THR A 125 -9.03 -8.89 -37.48
C THR A 125 -9.90 -8.49 -36.29
N LEU A 126 -11.11 -9.06 -36.15
CA LEU A 126 -11.97 -8.85 -34.99
C LEU A 126 -11.36 -9.42 -33.70
N HIS A 127 -10.73 -10.60 -33.79
CA HIS A 127 -10.04 -11.23 -32.65
C HIS A 127 -8.84 -10.39 -32.21
N GLN A 128 -8.05 -9.90 -33.16
CA GLN A 128 -6.91 -9.04 -32.87
C GLN A 128 -7.36 -7.71 -32.24
N GLN A 129 -8.41 -7.08 -32.77
CA GLN A 129 -8.96 -5.84 -32.20
C GLN A 129 -9.52 -6.05 -30.79
N PHE A 130 -10.19 -7.16 -30.53
CA PHE A 130 -10.70 -7.50 -29.20
C PHE A 130 -9.57 -7.68 -28.18
N ILE A 131 -8.53 -8.46 -28.52
CA ILE A 131 -7.38 -8.67 -27.63
C ILE A 131 -6.64 -7.35 -27.40
N GLN A 132 -6.38 -6.57 -28.45
CA GLN A 132 -5.69 -5.28 -28.33
C GLN A 132 -6.44 -4.30 -27.42
N ARG A 133 -7.77 -4.20 -27.53
CA ARG A 133 -8.59 -3.35 -26.65
C ARG A 133 -8.52 -3.79 -25.20
N ASN A 134 -8.69 -5.09 -24.92
CA ASN A 134 -8.65 -5.60 -23.56
C ASN A 134 -7.27 -5.46 -22.92
N VAL A 135 -6.20 -5.72 -23.67
CA VAL A 135 -4.83 -5.52 -23.19
C VAL A 135 -4.54 -4.03 -22.96
N ALA A 136 -5.01 -3.14 -23.83
CA ALA A 136 -4.84 -1.69 -23.64
C ALA A 136 -5.58 -1.19 -22.40
N ILE A 137 -6.85 -1.60 -22.18
CA ILE A 137 -7.61 -1.26 -20.98
C ILE A 137 -6.92 -1.81 -19.73
N GLY A 138 -6.51 -3.09 -19.76
CA GLY A 138 -5.77 -3.71 -18.66
C GLY A 138 -4.44 -3.01 -18.36
N ALA A 139 -3.72 -2.55 -19.38
CA ALA A 139 -2.49 -1.77 -19.25
C ALA A 139 -2.73 -0.42 -18.57
N ILE A 140 -3.83 0.28 -18.92
CA ILE A 140 -4.19 1.55 -18.28
C ILE A 140 -4.54 1.31 -16.80
N VAL A 141 -5.41 0.34 -16.51
CA VAL A 141 -5.84 0.03 -15.14
C VAL A 141 -4.65 -0.38 -14.27
N SER A 142 -3.78 -1.26 -14.77
CA SER A 142 -2.59 -1.70 -14.06
C SER A 142 -1.54 -0.58 -13.91
N ALA A 143 -1.42 0.34 -14.87
CA ALA A 143 -0.54 1.52 -14.75
C ALA A 143 -1.05 2.50 -13.69
N VAL A 144 -2.38 2.74 -13.61
CA VAL A 144 -2.99 3.56 -12.55
C VAL A 144 -2.77 2.91 -11.19
N ALA A 145 -2.96 1.59 -11.07
CA ALA A 145 -2.67 0.85 -9.84
C ALA A 145 -1.19 0.95 -9.44
N LEU A 146 -0.27 0.83 -10.41
CA LEU A 146 1.17 1.01 -10.20
C LEU A 146 1.50 2.42 -9.68
N ARG A 147 0.92 3.46 -10.29
CA ARG A 147 1.06 4.85 -9.84
C ARG A 147 0.57 5.02 -8.41
N TYR A 148 -0.56 4.42 -8.08
CA TYR A 148 -1.10 4.43 -6.72
C TYR A 148 -0.13 3.78 -5.73
N PHE A 149 0.41 2.59 -6.03
CA PHE A 149 1.39 1.93 -5.16
C PHE A 149 2.68 2.72 -5.01
N TYR A 150 3.16 3.36 -6.08
CA TYR A 150 4.32 4.24 -6.04
C TYR A 150 4.10 5.42 -5.08
N VAL A 151 2.95 6.11 -5.19
CA VAL A 151 2.61 7.24 -4.31
C VAL A 151 2.45 6.78 -2.87
N GLN A 152 1.78 5.65 -2.64
CA GLN A 152 1.62 5.07 -1.31
C GLN A 152 2.98 4.74 -0.66
N HIS A 153 3.92 4.19 -1.43
CA HIS A 153 5.26 3.91 -0.93
C HIS A 153 6.01 5.19 -0.54
N GLN A 154 5.97 6.20 -1.40
CA GLN A 154 6.62 7.48 -1.15
C GLN A 154 6.02 8.18 0.09
N TRP A 155 4.70 8.09 0.27
CA TRP A 155 4.02 8.61 1.47
C TRP A 155 4.52 7.95 2.74
N LYS A 156 4.62 6.61 2.78
CA LYS A 156 5.13 5.90 3.96
C LYS A 156 6.56 6.33 4.31
N GLN A 157 7.45 6.41 3.31
CA GLN A 157 8.82 6.86 3.52
C GLN A 157 8.89 8.28 4.08
N ASN A 158 8.11 9.20 3.51
CA ASN A 158 8.06 10.59 3.98
C ASN A 158 7.59 10.68 5.43
N ILE A 159 6.51 9.98 5.80
CA ILE A 159 5.98 9.96 7.16
C ILE A 159 7.02 9.41 8.15
N GLU A 160 7.71 8.34 7.81
CA GLU A 160 8.76 7.76 8.66
C GLU A 160 9.92 8.74 8.86
N THR A 161 10.37 9.42 7.80
CA THR A 161 11.44 10.42 7.91
C THR A 161 11.02 11.63 8.74
N GLU A 162 9.78 12.10 8.58
CA GLU A 162 9.24 13.22 9.34
C GLU A 162 9.03 12.85 10.82
N ALA A 163 8.53 11.65 11.11
CA ALA A 163 8.41 11.16 12.47
C ALA A 163 9.78 11.06 13.16
N ARG A 164 10.80 10.55 12.45
CA ARG A 164 12.18 10.47 12.96
C ARG A 164 12.78 11.85 13.22
N SER A 165 12.58 12.82 12.32
CA SER A 165 13.10 14.18 12.51
C SER A 165 12.40 14.89 13.68
N ARG A 166 11.09 14.70 13.85
CA ARG A 166 10.35 15.22 15.01
C ARG A 166 10.84 14.61 16.32
N ILE A 167 11.10 13.29 16.35
CA ILE A 167 11.68 12.62 17.52
C ILE A 167 13.09 13.15 17.82
N GLN A 168 13.95 13.32 16.80
CA GLN A 168 15.27 13.91 16.98
C GLN A 168 15.21 15.36 17.49
N ALA A 169 14.27 16.17 17.01
CA ALA A 169 14.06 17.53 17.49
C ALA A 169 13.57 17.56 18.96
N LEU A 170 12.68 16.63 19.34
CA LEU A 170 12.24 16.45 20.73
C LEU A 170 13.39 15.96 21.63
N GLN A 171 14.20 15.03 21.15
CA GLN A 171 15.40 14.57 21.85
C GLN A 171 16.48 15.65 21.92
N ALA A 172 16.57 16.59 20.97
CA ALA A 172 17.48 17.72 21.06
C ALA A 172 17.07 18.72 22.16
N ARG A 173 15.78 18.74 22.53
CA ARG A 173 15.23 19.64 23.56
C ARG A 173 15.44 19.14 24.98
N ILE A 174 15.63 17.83 25.16
CA ILE A 174 16.08 17.25 26.42
C ILE A 174 17.56 16.99 26.21
N ARG A 175 18.46 17.75 26.83
CA ARG A 175 19.91 17.55 26.69
C ARG A 175 20.37 16.65 27.86
N PRO A 176 20.12 15.32 27.87
CA PRO A 176 20.41 14.46 29.02
C PRO A 176 21.89 14.47 29.36
N HIS A 177 22.76 14.65 28.35
CA HIS A 177 24.20 14.72 28.53
C HIS A 177 24.64 15.95 29.35
N PHE A 178 23.95 17.09 29.24
CA PHE A 178 24.28 18.25 30.07
C PHE A 178 23.99 17.95 31.54
N LEU A 179 22.80 17.41 31.83
CA LEU A 179 22.43 17.04 33.20
C LEU A 179 23.39 15.99 33.78
N PHE A 180 23.68 14.93 33.01
CA PHE A 180 24.59 13.87 33.43
C PHE A 180 26.02 14.37 33.65
N ASN A 181 26.54 15.22 32.76
CA ASN A 181 27.87 15.81 32.93
C ASN A 181 27.93 16.76 34.12
N SER A 182 26.90 17.57 34.32
CA SER A 182 26.82 18.46 35.48
C SER A 182 26.77 17.66 36.78
N MET A 183 25.95 16.61 36.87
CA MET A 183 25.90 15.72 38.05
C MET A 183 27.22 14.99 38.31
N ASN A 184 27.87 14.45 37.26
CA ASN A 184 29.17 13.79 37.41
C ASN A 184 30.27 14.77 37.85
N THR A 185 30.26 15.99 37.32
CA THR A 185 31.19 17.04 37.72
C THR A 185 30.99 17.41 39.18
N ILE A 186 29.75 17.65 39.61
CA ILE A 186 29.38 17.91 41.01
C ILE A 186 29.84 16.75 41.91
N ALA A 187 29.54 15.50 41.52
CA ALA A 187 29.94 14.32 42.28
C ALA A 187 31.47 14.23 42.46
N SER A 188 32.26 14.54 41.41
CA SER A 188 33.71 14.60 41.54
C SER A 188 34.17 15.71 42.50
N LEU A 189 33.53 16.89 42.44
CA LEU A 189 33.85 18.04 43.27
C LEU A 189 33.51 17.80 44.75
N THR A 190 32.52 16.97 45.09
CA THR A 190 32.18 16.68 46.50
C THR A 190 33.35 16.11 47.32
N ARG A 191 34.31 15.43 46.68
CA ARG A 191 35.48 14.85 47.37
C ARG A 191 36.70 15.78 47.37
N THR A 192 36.90 16.57 46.30
CA THR A 192 38.08 17.43 46.14
C THR A 192 37.86 18.87 46.59
N SER A 193 36.64 19.39 46.48
CA SER A 193 36.32 20.80 46.76
C SER A 193 34.81 20.95 47.06
N PRO A 194 34.39 20.69 48.32
CA PRO A 194 32.98 20.67 48.71
C PRO A 194 32.25 21.99 48.46
N GLU A 195 32.91 23.12 48.74
CA GLU A 195 32.33 24.47 48.54
C GLU A 195 32.00 24.76 47.06
N LEU A 196 32.83 24.28 46.13
CA LEU A 196 32.57 24.40 44.69
C LEU A 196 31.45 23.46 44.22
N ALA A 197 31.32 22.29 44.85
CA ALA A 197 30.23 21.36 44.55
C ALA A 197 28.87 21.94 44.98
N GLU A 198 28.80 22.55 46.17
CA GLU A 198 27.60 23.22 46.68
C GLU A 198 27.16 24.35 45.75
N LYS A 199 28.10 25.22 45.37
CA LYS A 199 27.82 26.32 44.43
C LYS A 199 27.37 25.84 43.06
N ALA A 200 27.98 24.78 42.53
CA ALA A 200 27.57 24.19 41.24
C ALA A 200 26.16 23.55 41.31
N VAL A 201 25.74 23.05 42.47
CA VAL A 201 24.37 22.56 42.70
C VAL A 201 23.38 23.72 42.74
N GLU A 202 23.69 24.82 43.43
CA GLU A 202 22.86 26.03 43.44
C GLU A 202 22.69 26.61 42.03
N ASP A 203 23.79 26.78 41.29
CA ASP A 203 23.77 27.31 39.91
C ASP A 203 22.92 26.42 38.98
N LEU A 204 23.02 25.09 39.13
CA LEU A 204 22.21 24.14 38.35
C LEU A 204 20.73 24.24 38.72
N ALA A 205 20.41 24.42 40.01
CA ALA A 205 19.03 24.59 40.49
C ALA A 205 18.41 25.89 39.97
N ASP A 206 19.16 27.00 39.98
CA ASP A 206 18.70 28.29 39.46
C ASP A 206 18.52 28.26 37.94
N LEU A 207 19.41 27.58 37.21
CA LEU A 207 19.24 27.33 35.78
C LEU A 207 17.93 26.56 35.48
N PHE A 208 17.61 25.53 36.27
CA PHE A 208 16.35 24.80 36.13
C PHE A 208 15.13 25.62 36.53
N ARG A 209 15.25 26.42 37.60
CA ARG A 209 14.18 27.31 38.06
C ARG A 209 13.84 28.35 36.98
N GLY A 210 14.84 28.91 36.29
CA GLY A 210 14.64 29.81 35.14
C GLY A 210 14.06 29.11 33.90
N SER A 211 14.47 27.87 33.62
CA SER A 211 13.96 27.10 32.48
C SER A 211 12.56 26.50 32.67
N LEU A 212 12.17 26.20 33.91
CA LEU A 212 10.85 25.62 34.26
C LEU A 212 9.83 26.68 34.66
N GLY A 213 10.28 27.85 35.15
CA GLY A 213 9.41 28.99 35.47
C GLY A 213 8.97 29.84 34.27
N GLN A 214 9.43 29.49 33.05
CA GLN A 214 9.05 30.15 31.78
C GLN A 214 8.10 29.31 30.90
N GLN A 215 7.39 28.33 31.48
CA GLN A 215 6.24 27.67 30.87
C GLN A 215 4.96 28.05 31.63
#